data_AF-A0A6L8MNA5-F1
#
_entry.id   AF-A0A6L8MNA5-F1
#
_cell.length_a   1.000
_cell.length_b   1.000
_cell.length_c   1.000
_cell.angle_alpha   90.00
_cell.angle_beta   90.00
_cell.angle_gamma   90.00
#
_symmetry.space_group_name_H-M   'P 1'
#
loop_
_entity.id
_entity.type
_entity.pdbx_description
1 polymer ?
#
loop_
_entity_poly.entity_id
_entity_poly.type
_entity_poly.pdbx_seq_one_letter_code
_entity_poly.pdbx_strand_id
1 'polypeptide(L)'
;MATKSELKALSGRALQTTEPPAYESKTDVPVTGEALHEPVYWKGRQCAVTSYGIEARDGKYVIEGGRVWADNDGHGWVEHMEEKTWVDLPDFVEALRLARARWSGSGLAKS
;
A
#
# COMPACT_ATOMS: atom_id res chain seq x y z
N MET A 1 -8.22 17.05 3.65
CA MET A 1 -7.59 16.77 2.35
C MET A 1 -6.15 17.20 2.42
N ALA A 2 -5.24 16.34 1.95
CA ALA A 2 -3.83 16.68 1.83
C ALA A 2 -3.64 17.72 0.71
N THR A 3 -2.66 18.59 0.87
CA THR A 3 -2.24 19.51 -0.18
C THR A 3 -1.57 18.76 -1.32
N LYS A 4 -1.54 19.36 -2.51
CA LYS A 4 -0.81 18.80 -3.66
C LYS A 4 0.67 18.54 -3.38
N SER A 5 1.31 19.37 -2.55
CA SER A 5 2.70 19.20 -2.14
C SER A 5 2.89 18.00 -1.21
N GLU A 6 1.96 17.78 -0.27
CA GLU A 6 1.96 16.62 0.62
C GLU A 6 1.72 15.33 -0.16
N LEU A 7 0.75 15.32 -1.07
CA LEU A 7 0.50 14.19 -1.97
C LEU A 7 1.75 13.83 -2.77
N LYS A 8 2.41 14.83 -3.37
CA LYS A 8 3.67 14.62 -4.10
C LYS A 8 4.77 14.02 -3.21
N ALA A 9 4.88 14.47 -1.96
CA ALA A 9 5.87 13.94 -1.02
C ALA A 9 5.56 12.47 -0.65
N LEU A 10 4.29 12.15 -0.42
CA LEU A 10 3.83 10.80 -0.12
C LEU A 10 4.00 9.84 -1.31
N SER A 11 3.67 10.29 -2.53
CA SER A 11 3.94 9.55 -3.77
C SER A 11 5.44 9.31 -3.95
N GLY A 12 6.28 10.30 -3.64
CA GLY A 12 7.75 10.15 -3.64
C GLY A 12 8.24 9.13 -2.60
N ARG A 13 7.67 9.14 -1.40
CA ARG A 13 7.97 8.15 -0.35
C ARG A 13 7.61 6.73 -0.78
N ALA A 14 6.49 6.54 -1.48
CA ALA A 14 6.08 5.24 -2.00
C ALA A 14 7.05 4.63 -3.04
N LEU A 15 7.99 5.42 -3.57
CA LEU A 15 9.03 4.96 -4.51
C LEU A 15 10.33 4.53 -3.81
N GLN A 16 10.49 4.78 -2.51
CA GLN A 16 11.72 4.45 -1.74
C GLN A 16 11.74 2.97 -1.32
N THR A 17 11.86 2.06 -2.29
CA THR A 17 11.68 0.61 -2.08
C THR A 17 12.81 -0.10 -1.35
N THR A 18 13.94 0.56 -1.10
CA THR A 18 15.13 -0.04 -0.50
C THR A 18 15.20 0.12 1.03
N GLU A 19 14.36 0.98 1.61
CA GLU A 19 14.36 1.21 3.07
C GLU A 19 13.65 0.06 3.81
N PRO A 20 14.11 -0.32 5.01
CA PRO A 20 13.35 -1.23 5.87
C PRO A 20 12.00 -0.62 6.27
N PRO A 21 11.02 -1.42 6.73
CA PRO A 21 9.75 -0.88 7.23
C PRO A 21 9.98 0.17 8.32
N ALA A 22 9.26 1.29 8.24
CA ALA A 22 9.35 2.36 9.24
C ALA A 22 8.84 1.91 10.62
N TYR A 23 7.92 0.96 10.65
CA TYR A 23 7.37 0.34 11.85
C TYR A 23 6.68 -0.98 11.51
N GLU A 24 6.24 -1.70 12.54
CA GLU A 24 5.27 -2.80 12.45
C GLU A 24 4.26 -2.65 13.59
N SER A 25 2.98 -2.79 13.29
CA SER A 25 1.91 -2.66 14.28
C SER A 25 1.50 -4.02 14.86
N LYS A 26 1.31 -4.05 16.17
CA LYS A 26 0.73 -5.18 16.92
C LYS A 26 -0.72 -4.96 17.31
N THR A 27 -1.31 -3.82 16.95
CA THR A 27 -2.70 -3.50 17.29
C THR A 27 -3.64 -4.51 16.62
N ASP A 28 -4.59 -5.04 17.38
CA ASP A 28 -5.67 -5.86 16.83
C ASP A 28 -6.67 -4.97 16.09
N VAL A 29 -6.95 -5.33 14.84
CA VAL A 29 -7.95 -4.68 14.00
C VAL A 29 -9.10 -5.67 13.83
N PRO A 30 -10.33 -5.32 14.23
CA PRO A 30 -11.48 -6.20 14.03
C PRO A 30 -11.66 -6.50 12.53
N VAL A 31 -11.62 -7.78 12.18
CA VAL A 31 -11.89 -8.23 10.81
C VAL A 31 -13.39 -8.19 10.58
N THR A 32 -13.81 -7.42 9.57
CA THR A 32 -15.22 -7.23 9.20
C THR A 32 -15.49 -7.57 7.72
N GLY A 33 -14.46 -8.01 7.00
CA GLY A 33 -14.52 -8.57 5.66
C GLY A 33 -13.72 -9.88 5.58
N GLU A 34 -12.90 -10.03 4.55
CA GLU A 34 -12.11 -11.24 4.32
C GLU A 34 -10.88 -11.33 5.24
N ALA A 35 -10.45 -12.56 5.54
CA ALA A 35 -9.18 -12.78 6.24
C ALA A 35 -7.99 -12.38 5.35
N LEU A 36 -6.91 -11.91 5.98
CA LEU A 36 -5.67 -11.59 5.27
C LEU A 36 -5.07 -12.84 4.61
N HIS A 37 -4.47 -12.66 3.44
CA HIS A 37 -3.74 -13.73 2.79
C HIS A 37 -2.40 -14.00 3.50
N GLU A 38 -2.01 -15.27 3.55
CA GLU A 38 -0.72 -15.70 4.10
C GLU A 38 0.28 -16.06 2.98
N PRO A 39 1.59 -15.90 3.20
CA PRO A 39 2.19 -15.25 4.37
C PRO A 39 1.97 -13.73 4.39
N VAL A 40 1.76 -13.18 5.58
CA VAL A 40 1.82 -11.72 5.82
C VAL A 40 3.28 -11.28 5.95
N TYR A 41 3.74 -10.42 5.04
CA TYR A 41 5.11 -9.90 5.01
C TYR A 41 5.30 -8.65 5.88
N TRP A 42 4.24 -7.88 6.07
CA TRP A 42 4.27 -6.67 6.91
C TRP A 42 2.86 -6.32 7.41
N LYS A 43 2.76 -5.79 8.63
CA LYS A 43 1.51 -5.27 9.22
C LYS A 43 1.69 -3.84 9.71
N GLY A 44 0.91 -2.95 9.14
CA GLY A 44 0.71 -1.57 9.59
C GLY A 44 -0.47 -1.43 10.55
N ARG A 45 -0.85 -0.20 10.87
CA ARG A 45 -2.03 0.13 11.69
C ARG A 45 -3.32 -0.26 11.00
N GLN A 46 -3.44 -0.04 9.69
CA GLN A 46 -4.65 -0.27 8.92
C GLN A 46 -4.43 -1.16 7.70
N CYS A 47 -3.24 -1.20 7.12
CA CYS A 47 -2.88 -1.99 5.96
C CYS A 47 -1.90 -3.11 6.33
N ALA A 48 -1.84 -4.15 5.51
CA ALA A 48 -0.86 -5.21 5.55
C ALA A 48 -0.33 -5.47 4.14
N VAL A 49 0.90 -5.95 4.03
CA VAL A 49 1.44 -6.51 2.79
C VAL A 49 1.45 -8.01 2.93
N THR A 50 0.76 -8.70 2.03
CA THR A 50 0.50 -10.15 2.09
C THR A 50 0.94 -10.84 0.80
N SER A 51 0.75 -12.15 0.68
CA SER A 51 1.00 -12.86 -0.58
C SER A 51 0.15 -12.36 -1.75
N TYR A 52 -1.03 -11.78 -1.48
CA TYR A 52 -1.90 -11.21 -2.50
C TYR A 52 -1.44 -9.82 -2.97
N GLY A 53 -1.02 -8.96 -2.05
CA GLY A 53 -0.70 -7.57 -2.36
C GLY A 53 -0.76 -6.67 -1.13
N ILE A 54 -1.45 -5.54 -1.25
CA ILE A 54 -1.78 -4.65 -0.12
C ILE A 54 -3.22 -4.95 0.29
N GLU A 55 -3.45 -5.20 1.57
CA GLU A 55 -4.78 -5.50 2.09
C GLU A 55 -5.08 -4.62 3.31
N ALA A 56 -6.28 -4.05 3.38
CA ALA A 56 -6.78 -3.45 4.60
C ALA A 56 -6.99 -4.55 5.66
N ARG A 57 -6.53 -4.31 6.88
CA ARG A 57 -6.54 -5.26 8.00
C ARG A 57 -7.94 -5.56 8.52
N ASP A 58 -8.93 -4.76 8.14
CA ASP A 58 -10.34 -5.04 8.40
C ASP A 58 -10.98 -5.98 7.37
N GLY A 59 -10.24 -6.36 6.31
CA GLY A 59 -10.67 -7.29 5.26
C GLY A 59 -11.52 -6.68 4.14
N LYS A 60 -11.66 -5.35 4.08
CA LYS A 60 -12.63 -4.71 3.16
C LYS A 60 -12.06 -4.15 1.87
N TYR A 61 -10.73 -4.07 1.75
CA TYR A 61 -10.09 -3.44 0.60
C TYR A 61 -8.76 -4.12 0.28
N VAL A 62 -8.50 -4.35 -1.01
CA VAL A 62 -7.27 -4.99 -1.47
C VAL A 62 -6.74 -4.34 -2.75
N ILE A 63 -5.43 -4.34 -2.92
CA ILE A 63 -4.72 -4.02 -4.16
C ILE A 63 -3.81 -5.20 -4.46
N GLU A 64 -4.03 -5.85 -5.59
CA GLU A 64 -3.20 -6.97 -6.04
C GLU A 64 -1.74 -6.54 -6.25
N GLY A 65 -0.80 -7.41 -5.88
CA GLY A 65 0.63 -7.21 -6.07
C GLY A 65 1.03 -6.85 -7.51
N GLY A 66 0.38 -7.45 -8.51
CA GLY A 66 0.59 -7.11 -9.92
C GLY A 66 0.15 -5.69 -10.32
N ARG A 67 -0.62 -5.01 -9.46
CA ARG A 67 -1.19 -3.68 -9.72
C ARG A 67 -0.54 -2.56 -8.90
N VAL A 68 0.41 -2.85 -8.02
CA VAL A 68 1.03 -1.84 -7.13
C VAL A 68 1.83 -0.76 -7.89
N TRP A 69 2.14 -1.02 -9.16
CA TRP A 69 2.76 -0.08 -10.10
C TRP A 69 1.80 0.48 -11.14
N ALA A 70 0.51 0.10 -11.11
CA ALA A 70 -0.50 0.57 -12.04
C ALA A 70 -0.99 2.00 -11.69
N ASP A 71 -0.06 2.93 -11.55
CA ASP A 71 -0.36 4.35 -11.48
C ASP A 71 -0.73 4.83 -12.90
N ASN A 72 -1.85 5.52 -13.05
CA ASN A 72 -2.21 6.16 -14.32
C ASN A 72 -1.51 7.50 -14.46
N ASP A 73 -1.30 7.95 -15.71
CA ASP A 73 -0.80 9.30 -16.02
C ASP A 73 -1.73 10.37 -15.39
N GLY A 74 -1.35 10.85 -14.21
CA GLY A 74 -2.05 11.90 -13.46
C GLY A 74 -2.90 11.47 -12.26
N HIS A 75 -3.07 10.16 -11.99
CA HIS A 75 -3.80 9.67 -10.81
C HIS A 75 -3.19 8.35 -10.31
N GLY A 76 -2.29 8.46 -9.33
CA GLY A 76 -1.61 7.33 -8.73
C GLY A 76 -2.38 6.75 -7.55
N TRP A 77 -1.87 5.65 -7.00
CA TRP A 77 -2.48 5.02 -5.85
C TRP A 77 -2.62 5.94 -4.63
N VAL A 78 -1.67 6.86 -4.41
CA VAL A 78 -1.72 7.79 -3.26
C VAL A 78 -2.85 8.79 -3.41
N GLU A 79 -3.03 9.36 -4.60
CA GLU A 79 -4.14 10.27 -4.92
C GLU A 79 -5.48 9.53 -4.81
N HIS A 80 -5.58 8.32 -5.37
CA HIS A 80 -6.80 7.50 -5.29
C HIS A 80 -7.21 7.16 -3.86
N MET A 81 -6.23 6.90 -2.99
CA MET A 81 -6.52 6.59 -1.59
C MET A 81 -6.85 7.85 -0.79
N GLU A 82 -6.25 9.00 -1.08
CA GLU A 82 -6.57 10.25 -0.38
C GLU A 82 -8.04 10.69 -0.56
N GLU A 83 -8.67 10.34 -1.68
CA GLU A 83 -10.10 10.56 -1.93
C GLU A 83 -11.01 9.74 -0.98
N LYS A 84 -10.46 8.75 -0.28
CA LYS A 84 -11.21 7.91 0.67
C LYS A 84 -11.12 8.49 2.07
N THR A 85 -12.28 8.77 2.68
CA THR A 85 -12.35 9.36 4.02
C THR A 85 -11.88 8.42 5.15
N TRP A 86 -11.69 7.14 4.87
CA TRP A 86 -11.37 6.12 5.87
C TRP A 86 -9.89 5.76 5.96
N VAL A 87 -9.04 6.21 5.02
CA VAL A 87 -7.65 5.72 4.94
C VAL A 87 -6.71 6.49 5.86
N ASP A 88 -5.86 5.76 6.59
CA ASP A 88 -4.60 6.25 7.15
C ASP A 88 -3.58 6.32 6.00
N LEU A 89 -3.53 7.47 5.33
CA LEU A 89 -2.73 7.65 4.13
C LEU A 89 -1.22 7.38 4.36
N PRO A 90 -0.59 7.81 5.47
CA PRO A 90 0.78 7.40 5.80
C PRO A 90 0.98 5.88 5.92
N ASP A 91 0.03 5.17 6.55
CA ASP A 91 0.09 3.71 6.68
C ASP A 91 -0.05 3.01 5.32
N PHE A 92 -0.96 3.51 4.48
CA PHE A 92 -1.11 3.05 3.10
C PHE A 92 0.18 3.27 2.27
N VAL A 93 0.80 4.44 2.37
CA VAL A 93 2.02 4.78 1.63
C VAL A 93 3.18 3.85 1.99
N GLU A 94 3.30 3.50 3.28
CA GLU A 94 4.30 2.52 3.72
C GLU A 94 3.99 1.12 3.17
N ALA A 95 2.73 0.70 3.17
CA ALA A 95 2.30 -0.55 2.56
C ALA A 95 2.61 -0.60 1.06
N LEU A 96 2.32 0.49 0.33
CA LEU A 96 2.59 0.63 -1.10
C LEU A 96 4.08 0.56 -1.41
N ARG A 97 4.92 1.23 -0.60
CA ARG A 97 6.38 1.20 -0.72
C ARG A 97 6.94 -0.22 -0.58
N LEU A 98 6.49 -0.95 0.45
CA LEU A 98 6.93 -2.32 0.73
C LEU A 98 6.40 -3.31 -0.31
N ALA A 99 5.16 -3.13 -0.76
CA ALA A 99 4.60 -3.92 -1.85
C ALA A 99 5.38 -3.68 -3.16
N ARG A 100 5.66 -2.43 -3.52
CA ARG A 100 6.48 -2.09 -4.69
C ARG A 100 7.88 -2.70 -4.65
N ALA A 101 8.51 -2.74 -3.47
CA ALA A 101 9.78 -3.43 -3.30
C ALA A 101 9.67 -4.92 -3.64
N ARG A 102 8.57 -5.55 -3.22
CA ARG A 102 8.29 -6.97 -3.43
C ARG A 102 7.93 -7.33 -4.86
N TRP A 103 7.07 -6.53 -5.51
CA TRP A 103 6.63 -6.74 -6.90
C TRP A 103 7.39 -5.85 -7.89
N SER A 104 8.66 -5.57 -7.62
CA SER A 104 9.56 -4.78 -8.47
C SER A 104 9.95 -5.46 -9.80
N GLY A 105 9.31 -6.59 -10.17
CA GLY A 105 9.80 -7.50 -11.21
C GLY A 105 8.78 -8.07 -12.21
N SER A 106 7.52 -7.61 -12.25
CA SER A 106 6.53 -8.14 -13.23
C SER A 106 6.20 -7.21 -14.40
N GLY A 107 7.05 -6.21 -14.70
CA GLY A 107 6.78 -5.24 -15.78
C GLY A 107 7.97 -4.58 -16.48
N LEU A 108 9.21 -5.04 -16.24
CA LEU A 108 10.36 -4.67 -17.08
C LEU A 108 10.97 -5.91 -17.76
N ALA A 109 10.10 -6.78 -18.28
CA ALA A 109 10.46 -7.83 -19.21
C ALA A 109 9.54 -7.74 -20.44
N LYS A 110 10.05 -7.01 -21.44
CA LYS A 110 9.79 -7.10 -22.89
C LYS A 110 8.41 -7.60 -23.37
N SER A 111 7.72 -6.72 -24.08
CA SER A 111 7.08 -7.03 -25.37
C SER A 111 7.16 -5.80 -26.26
#